data_AF-A0A1H4BZD4-F1
#
_entry.id   AF-A0A1H4BZD4-F1
#
_cell.length_a   1.000
_cell.length_b   1.000
_cell.length_c   1.000
_cell.angle_alpha   90.00
_cell.angle_beta   90.00
_cell.angle_gamma   90.00
#
_symmetry.space_group_name_H-M   'P 1'
#
loop_
_entity.id
_entity.type
_entity.pdbx_description
1 polymer ?
#
loop_
_entity_poly.entity_id
_entity_poly.type
_entity_poly.pdbx_seq_one_letter_code
_entity_poly.pdbx_strand_id
1 'polypeptide(L)'
;MPTEVSFAEFLQTVPERRQAESAELITMMKTISGKEPVMWGPSIIGFGSQQYRYDSGREGDMPQLSFSPRKSAIAIYFSEGFEHYGTELKELGKHRSSVSCLYVNKLADIDAAVLEAMVKKSWTIANASAKPRTVEEYIAQVPANAREQFLALRSLVRSIVPDLHHVLSYGIVGYKADPKKRALVFISGIKDHVGIYPVPHDDELRKELAPHIRGKGSLWFELDGELPEDLITKVVQELT
;
A
#
# COMPACT_ATOMS: atom_id res chain seq x y z
N MET A 1 -15.36 9.92 -4.72
CA MET A 1 -15.83 9.80 -3.33
C MET A 1 -17.08 8.93 -3.29
N PRO A 2 -17.29 8.19 -2.20
CA PRO A 2 -18.52 7.43 -1.99
C PRO A 2 -19.72 8.38 -1.94
N THR A 3 -20.90 7.91 -2.35
CA THR A 3 -22.15 8.66 -2.31
C THR A 3 -23.14 8.02 -1.36
N GLU A 4 -24.17 8.77 -0.95
CA GLU A 4 -25.30 8.26 -0.17
C GLU A 4 -26.31 7.50 -1.03
N VAL A 5 -26.08 7.39 -2.35
CA VAL A 5 -26.96 6.67 -3.26
C VAL A 5 -26.90 5.18 -2.96
N SER A 6 -28.06 4.57 -2.79
CA SER A 6 -28.17 3.12 -2.60
C SER A 6 -27.71 2.38 -3.85
N PHE A 7 -26.72 1.49 -3.71
CA PHE A 7 -26.30 0.63 -4.82
C PHE A 7 -27.45 -0.29 -5.26
N ALA A 8 -28.36 -0.67 -4.36
CA ALA A 8 -29.50 -1.52 -4.67
C ALA A 8 -30.51 -0.79 -5.58
N GLU A 9 -30.78 0.49 -5.29
CA GLU A 9 -31.62 1.34 -6.16
C GLU A 9 -30.94 1.57 -7.51
N PHE A 10 -29.63 1.84 -7.52
CA PHE A 10 -28.87 1.96 -8.75
C PHE A 10 -28.96 0.71 -9.62
N LEU A 11 -28.85 -0.49 -9.05
CA LEU A 11 -28.95 -1.74 -9.80
C LEU A 11 -30.33 -1.92 -10.46
N GLN A 12 -31.42 -1.45 -9.84
CA GLN A 12 -32.73 -1.52 -10.48
C GLN A 12 -32.81 -0.69 -11.78
N THR A 13 -31.92 0.29 -11.96
CA THR A 13 -31.85 1.11 -13.18
C THR A 13 -31.06 0.48 -14.31
N VAL A 14 -30.25 -0.55 -14.05
CA VAL A 14 -29.46 -1.23 -15.09
C VAL A 14 -30.25 -2.39 -15.72
N PRO A 15 -29.95 -2.81 -16.97
CA PRO A 15 -30.63 -3.94 -17.60
C PRO A 15 -30.55 -5.22 -16.76
N GLU A 16 -31.58 -6.06 -16.77
CA GLU A 16 -31.70 -7.26 -15.93
C GLU A 16 -30.45 -8.16 -15.95
N ARG A 17 -29.88 -8.41 -17.14
CA ARG A 17 -28.62 -9.16 -17.27
C ARG A 17 -27.48 -8.53 -16.46
N ARG A 18 -27.36 -7.21 -16.46
CA ARG A 18 -26.36 -6.49 -15.66
C ARG A 18 -26.65 -6.55 -14.17
N GLN A 19 -27.91 -6.68 -13.76
CA GLN A 19 -28.27 -6.88 -12.35
C GLN A 19 -27.75 -8.24 -11.86
N ALA A 20 -28.02 -9.31 -12.61
CA ALA A 20 -27.55 -10.66 -12.29
C ALA A 20 -26.01 -10.73 -12.25
N GLU A 21 -25.34 -10.24 -13.29
CA GLU A 21 -23.87 -10.22 -13.34
C GLU A 21 -23.28 -9.33 -12.22
N SER A 22 -23.94 -8.23 -11.86
CA SER A 22 -23.50 -7.40 -10.73
C SER A 22 -23.64 -8.12 -9.40
N ALA A 23 -24.69 -8.92 -9.20
CA ALA A 23 -24.87 -9.69 -7.97
C ALA A 23 -23.77 -10.72 -7.76
N GLU A 24 -23.31 -11.37 -8.84
CA GLU A 24 -22.16 -12.29 -8.81
C GLU A 24 -20.88 -11.57 -8.40
N LEU A 25 -20.57 -10.42 -9.03
CA LEU A 25 -19.39 -9.62 -8.69
C LEU A 25 -19.45 -9.05 -7.28
N ILE A 26 -20.63 -8.59 -6.84
CA ILE A 26 -20.82 -8.08 -5.48
C ILE A 26 -20.53 -9.18 -4.47
N THR A 27 -21.06 -10.38 -4.71
CA THR A 27 -20.81 -11.54 -3.83
C THR A 27 -19.32 -11.87 -3.77
N MET A 28 -18.66 -11.97 -4.93
CA MET A 28 -17.22 -12.24 -5.02
C MET A 28 -16.38 -11.18 -4.27
N MET A 29 -16.57 -9.90 -4.61
CA MET A 29 -15.78 -8.81 -4.02
C MET A 29 -16.08 -8.61 -2.53
N LYS A 30 -17.33 -8.82 -2.09
CA LYS A 30 -17.70 -8.81 -0.67
C LYS A 30 -17.03 -9.94 0.10
N THR A 31 -17.04 -11.16 -0.43
CA THR A 31 -16.37 -12.32 0.19
C THR A 31 -14.86 -12.10 0.30
N ILE A 32 -14.22 -11.56 -0.74
CA ILE A 32 -12.77 -11.30 -0.74
C ILE A 32 -12.39 -10.17 0.22
N SER A 33 -13.14 -9.07 0.20
CA SER A 33 -12.77 -7.85 0.93
C SER A 33 -13.31 -7.78 2.36
N GLY A 34 -14.39 -8.50 2.66
CA GLY A 34 -15.16 -8.33 3.89
C GLY A 34 -15.86 -6.96 4.00
N LYS A 35 -16.01 -6.23 2.89
CA LYS A 35 -16.61 -4.88 2.85
C LYS A 35 -17.97 -4.90 2.17
N GLU A 36 -18.85 -3.99 2.60
CA GLU A 36 -20.11 -3.75 1.91
C GLU A 36 -19.89 -2.90 0.64
N PRO A 37 -20.67 -3.13 -0.43
CA PRO A 37 -20.64 -2.30 -1.61
C PRO A 37 -21.19 -0.90 -1.32
N VAL A 38 -20.52 0.12 -1.85
CA VAL A 38 -20.96 1.52 -1.80
C VAL A 38 -20.88 2.11 -3.20
N MET A 39 -21.79 3.04 -3.52
CA MET A 39 -21.73 3.78 -4.77
C MET A 39 -20.59 4.79 -4.76
N TRP A 40 -19.83 4.86 -5.85
CA TRP A 40 -18.79 5.83 -6.10
C TRP A 40 -19.13 6.63 -7.36
N GLY A 41 -19.40 7.92 -7.18
CA GLY A 41 -19.94 8.74 -8.26
C GLY A 41 -21.24 8.14 -8.83
N PRO A 42 -21.51 8.31 -10.14
CA PRO A 42 -22.82 7.99 -10.71
C PRO A 42 -22.99 6.52 -11.14
N SER A 43 -21.93 5.71 -11.20
CA SER A 43 -22.01 4.40 -11.88
C SER A 43 -20.98 3.35 -11.45
N ILE A 44 -20.22 3.61 -10.39
CA ILE A 44 -19.21 2.66 -9.89
C ILE A 44 -19.72 2.08 -8.59
N ILE A 45 -19.66 0.76 -8.47
CA ILE A 45 -19.86 0.03 -7.22
C ILE A 45 -18.47 -0.32 -6.71
N GLY A 46 -18.16 0.13 -5.49
CA GLY A 46 -16.82 0.01 -4.90
C GLY A 46 -16.84 -0.61 -3.51
N PHE A 47 -15.71 -1.21 -3.15
CA PHE A 47 -15.47 -1.89 -1.88
C PHE A 47 -14.20 -1.34 -1.24
N GLY A 48 -14.30 -1.00 0.04
CA GLY A 48 -13.20 -0.33 0.76
C GLY A 48 -12.91 1.07 0.20
N SER A 49 -11.89 1.70 0.75
CA SER A 49 -11.42 3.04 0.34
C SER A 49 -9.93 3.12 0.55
N GLN A 50 -9.20 3.60 -0.45
CA GLN A 50 -7.77 3.88 -0.40
C GLN A 50 -7.49 5.30 -0.91
N GLN A 51 -6.48 5.94 -0.33
CA GLN A 51 -6.00 7.23 -0.82
C GLN A 51 -4.95 7.01 -1.90
N TYR A 52 -5.02 7.80 -2.96
CA TYR A 52 -3.97 7.88 -3.97
C TYR A 52 -3.39 9.29 -3.99
N ARG A 53 -2.10 9.38 -4.33
CA ARG A 53 -1.42 10.64 -4.66
C ARG A 53 -0.49 10.37 -5.83
N TYR A 54 -0.66 11.12 -6.92
CA TYR A 54 0.23 11.09 -8.07
C TYR A 54 1.43 12.02 -7.86
N ASP A 55 2.51 11.79 -8.61
CA ASP A 55 3.70 12.67 -8.63
C ASP A 55 3.38 14.11 -9.04
N SER A 56 2.28 14.30 -9.79
CA SER A 56 1.73 15.62 -10.14
C SER A 56 1.10 16.37 -8.95
N GLY A 57 1.08 15.77 -7.76
CA GLY A 57 0.47 16.33 -6.54
C GLY A 57 -1.04 16.11 -6.43
N ARG A 58 -1.68 15.54 -7.45
CA ARG A 58 -3.11 15.21 -7.41
C ARG A 58 -3.34 14.05 -6.45
N GLU A 59 -4.22 14.24 -5.49
CA GLU A 59 -4.62 13.21 -4.52
C GLU A 59 -6.14 13.08 -4.39
N GLY A 60 -6.58 11.97 -3.81
CA GLY A 60 -7.98 11.73 -3.49
C GLY A 60 -8.23 10.30 -3.03
N ASP A 61 -9.49 9.98 -2.81
CA ASP A 61 -9.92 8.64 -2.44
C ASP A 61 -10.46 7.87 -3.65
N MET A 62 -10.20 6.57 -3.67
CA MET A 62 -10.75 5.61 -4.63
C MET A 62 -11.12 4.30 -3.92
N PRO A 63 -12.07 3.52 -4.45
CA PRO A 63 -12.33 2.19 -3.91
C PRO A 63 -11.13 1.25 -4.15
N GLN A 64 -10.93 0.27 -3.26
CA GLN A 64 -9.86 -0.72 -3.39
C GLN A 64 -10.20 -1.81 -4.41
N LEU A 65 -11.46 -2.26 -4.42
CA LEU A 65 -12.02 -3.07 -5.52
C LEU A 65 -13.22 -2.33 -6.08
N SER A 66 -13.41 -2.35 -7.39
CA SER A 66 -14.60 -1.75 -7.98
C SER A 66 -14.93 -2.25 -9.37
N PHE A 67 -16.19 -2.05 -9.76
CA PHE A 67 -16.65 -2.26 -11.12
C PHE A 67 -17.79 -1.30 -11.47
N SER A 68 -18.09 -1.21 -12.77
CA SER A 68 -19.21 -0.45 -13.32
C SER A 68 -20.00 -1.34 -14.29
N PRO A 69 -21.29 -1.63 -14.02
CA PRO A 69 -22.13 -2.50 -14.84
C PRO A 69 -22.71 -1.74 -16.05
N ARG A 70 -21.84 -1.28 -16.96
CA ARG A 70 -22.27 -0.47 -18.11
C ARG A 70 -23.06 -1.30 -19.11
N LYS A 71 -23.91 -0.64 -19.89
CA LYS A 71 -24.79 -1.29 -20.88
C LYS A 71 -24.01 -2.20 -21.85
N SER A 72 -22.93 -1.70 -22.45
CA SER A 72 -22.15 -2.43 -23.46
C SER A 72 -21.15 -3.45 -22.91
N ALA A 73 -20.61 -3.24 -21.71
CA ALA A 73 -19.67 -4.13 -21.05
C ALA A 73 -19.62 -3.83 -19.55
N ILE A 74 -19.32 -4.83 -18.72
CA ILE A 74 -18.88 -4.59 -17.35
C ILE A 74 -17.43 -4.10 -17.42
N ALA A 75 -17.15 -2.99 -16.74
CA ALA A 75 -15.79 -2.51 -16.51
C ALA A 75 -15.37 -2.86 -15.09
N ILE A 76 -14.37 -3.72 -14.92
CA ILE A 76 -13.76 -4.07 -13.63
C ILE A 76 -12.44 -3.31 -13.53
N TYR A 77 -12.21 -2.64 -12.40
CA TYR A 77 -11.06 -1.74 -12.24
C TYR A 77 -9.95 -2.39 -11.42
N PHE A 78 -8.73 -2.36 -11.96
CA PHE A 78 -7.47 -2.80 -11.33
C PHE A 78 -6.54 -1.60 -11.28
N SER A 79 -6.54 -0.88 -10.15
CA SER A 79 -5.85 0.42 -10.00
C SER A 79 -4.34 0.37 -10.25
N GLU A 80 -3.75 -0.79 -9.98
CA GLU A 80 -2.34 -1.14 -10.13
C GLU A 80 -1.97 -1.56 -11.57
N GLY A 81 -2.95 -1.60 -12.48
CA GLY A 81 -2.74 -2.07 -13.85
C GLY A 81 -2.57 -3.58 -13.95
N PHE A 82 -1.97 -4.04 -15.06
CA PHE A 82 -1.98 -5.45 -15.45
C PHE A 82 -0.62 -6.18 -15.40
N GLU A 83 0.44 -5.53 -14.91
CA GLU A 83 1.80 -6.10 -14.90
C GLU A 83 1.90 -7.40 -14.08
N HIS A 84 1.05 -7.57 -13.06
CA HIS A 84 1.03 -8.74 -12.17
C HIS A 84 0.11 -9.90 -12.62
N TYR A 85 -0.52 -9.80 -13.79
CA TYR A 85 -1.63 -10.65 -14.23
C TYR A 85 -1.39 -11.39 -15.55
N GLY A 86 -0.13 -11.57 -15.95
CA GLY A 86 0.21 -12.07 -17.29
C GLY A 86 -0.30 -13.48 -17.61
N THR A 87 -0.40 -14.38 -16.62
CA THR A 87 -0.95 -15.72 -16.81
C THR A 87 -2.46 -15.71 -16.76
N GLU A 88 -3.03 -15.05 -15.75
CA GLU A 88 -4.47 -14.96 -15.55
C GLU A 88 -5.17 -14.33 -16.76
N LEU A 89 -4.62 -13.27 -17.35
CA LEU A 89 -5.19 -12.65 -18.54
C LEU A 89 -5.22 -13.60 -19.75
N LYS A 90 -4.28 -14.54 -19.87
CA LYS A 90 -4.30 -15.52 -20.98
C LYS A 90 -5.38 -16.57 -20.78
N GLU A 91 -5.67 -16.92 -19.52
CA GLU A 91 -6.61 -17.98 -19.14
C GLU A 91 -8.03 -17.45 -18.93
N LEU A 92 -8.19 -16.14 -18.74
CA LEU A 92 -9.45 -15.51 -18.35
C LEU A 92 -10.58 -15.71 -19.35
N GLY A 93 -10.32 -15.86 -20.65
CA GLY A 93 -11.35 -15.93 -21.69
C GLY A 93 -11.55 -14.61 -22.43
N LYS A 94 -12.75 -14.33 -22.98
CA LYS A 94 -12.96 -13.18 -23.88
C LYS A 94 -13.10 -11.88 -23.10
N HIS A 95 -12.07 -11.06 -23.14
CA HIS A 95 -12.03 -9.75 -22.50
C HIS A 95 -11.30 -8.72 -23.38
N ARG A 96 -11.40 -7.45 -23.01
CA ARG A 96 -10.46 -6.41 -23.44
C ARG A 96 -9.88 -5.73 -22.21
N SER A 97 -8.67 -5.22 -22.29
CA SER A 97 -8.06 -4.42 -21.23
C SER A 97 -7.58 -3.07 -21.76
N SER A 98 -7.55 -2.07 -20.88
CA SER A 98 -6.80 -0.84 -21.07
C SER A 98 -5.71 -0.74 -19.99
N VAL A 99 -5.33 0.47 -19.57
CA VAL A 99 -4.30 0.68 -18.55
C VAL A 99 -4.68 0.02 -17.20
N SER A 100 -5.92 0.25 -16.74
CA SER A 100 -6.39 -0.16 -15.41
C SER A 100 -7.82 -0.71 -15.42
N CYS A 101 -8.39 -0.95 -16.59
CA CYS A 101 -9.77 -1.39 -16.75
C CYS A 101 -9.81 -2.69 -17.54
N LEU A 102 -10.51 -3.68 -17.00
CA LEU A 102 -10.86 -4.92 -17.66
C LEU A 102 -12.32 -4.82 -18.12
N TYR A 103 -12.57 -5.00 -19.42
CA TYR A 103 -13.88 -4.93 -20.04
C TYR A 103 -14.36 -6.33 -20.43
N VAL A 104 -15.52 -6.71 -19.91
CA VAL A 104 -16.14 -8.02 -20.12
C VAL A 104 -17.56 -7.84 -20.66
N ASN A 105 -17.88 -8.47 -21.78
CA ASN A 105 -19.21 -8.34 -22.39
C ASN A 105 -20.29 -9.10 -21.58
N LYS A 106 -20.03 -10.37 -21.24
CA LYS A 106 -20.78 -11.18 -20.26
C LYS A 106 -19.81 -11.87 -19.32
N LEU A 107 -20.19 -12.05 -18.07
CA LEU A 107 -19.37 -12.86 -17.16
C LEU A 107 -19.23 -14.31 -17.64
N ALA A 108 -20.24 -14.85 -18.32
CA ALA A 108 -20.15 -16.18 -18.94
C ALA A 108 -19.14 -16.31 -20.10
N ASP A 109 -18.52 -15.21 -20.56
CA ASP A 109 -17.42 -15.26 -21.54
C ASP A 109 -16.03 -15.44 -20.89
N ILE A 110 -15.97 -15.40 -19.55
CA ILE A 110 -14.73 -15.48 -18.78
C ILE A 110 -14.78 -16.58 -17.72
N ASP A 111 -13.61 -17.06 -17.33
CA ASP A 111 -13.46 -18.02 -16.24
C ASP A 111 -13.60 -17.32 -14.89
N ALA A 112 -14.59 -17.75 -14.10
CA ALA A 112 -14.91 -17.15 -12.81
C ALA A 112 -13.80 -17.37 -11.77
N ALA A 113 -13.13 -18.52 -11.78
CA ALA A 113 -12.06 -18.83 -10.84
C ALA A 113 -10.81 -18.00 -11.15
N VAL A 114 -10.50 -17.80 -12.43
CA VAL A 114 -9.40 -16.91 -12.86
C VAL A 114 -9.70 -15.47 -12.44
N LEU A 115 -10.92 -14.98 -12.70
CA LEU A 115 -11.30 -13.64 -12.25
C LEU A 115 -11.21 -13.49 -10.72
N GLU A 116 -11.68 -14.48 -9.96
CA GLU A 116 -11.60 -14.47 -8.50
C GLU A 116 -10.14 -14.39 -8.02
N ALA A 117 -9.24 -15.16 -8.63
CA ALA A 117 -7.81 -15.10 -8.32
C ALA A 117 -7.22 -13.72 -8.62
N MET A 118 -7.60 -13.10 -9.76
CA MET A 118 -7.19 -11.73 -10.09
C MET A 118 -7.70 -10.73 -9.05
N VAL A 119 -8.97 -10.78 -8.68
CA VAL A 119 -9.58 -9.87 -7.70
C VAL A 119 -8.96 -10.05 -6.31
N LYS A 120 -8.67 -11.29 -5.89
CA LYS A 120 -7.93 -11.59 -4.66
C LYS A 120 -6.55 -10.96 -4.66
N LYS A 121 -5.80 -11.13 -5.76
CA LYS A 121 -4.47 -10.52 -5.92
C LYS A 121 -4.55 -8.99 -5.88
N SER A 122 -5.52 -8.40 -6.57
CA SER A 122 -5.75 -6.95 -6.55
C SER A 122 -6.04 -6.43 -5.15
N TRP A 123 -6.88 -7.13 -4.39
CA TRP A 123 -7.15 -6.82 -2.99
C TRP A 123 -5.89 -6.88 -2.13
N THR A 124 -5.06 -7.91 -2.30
CA THR A 124 -3.77 -8.02 -1.59
C THR A 124 -2.85 -6.86 -1.95
N ILE A 125 -2.72 -6.50 -3.24
CA ILE A 125 -1.89 -5.39 -3.69
C ILE A 125 -2.39 -4.05 -3.12
N ALA A 126 -3.70 -3.80 -3.19
CA ALA A 126 -4.32 -2.58 -2.65
C ALA A 126 -4.08 -2.43 -1.14
N ASN A 127 -4.10 -3.54 -0.38
CA ASN A 127 -3.82 -3.52 1.05
C ASN A 127 -2.31 -3.48 1.40
N ALA A 128 -1.46 -4.03 0.54
CA ALA A 128 -0.01 -3.91 0.68
C ALA A 128 0.49 -2.50 0.30
N SER A 129 -0.19 -1.82 -0.62
CA SER A 129 0.17 -0.48 -1.11
C SER A 129 -0.47 0.66 -0.30
N ALA A 130 -1.39 0.35 0.62
CA ALA A 130 -1.96 1.35 1.50
C ALA A 130 -0.87 1.91 2.40
N LYS A 131 -0.70 3.25 2.41
CA LYS A 131 0.24 3.89 3.34
C LYS A 131 -0.08 3.40 4.76
N PRO A 132 0.92 2.93 5.51
CA PRO A 132 0.69 2.50 6.87
C PRO A 132 0.17 3.69 7.68
N ARG A 133 -0.70 3.43 8.64
CA ARG A 133 -1.28 4.43 9.55
C ARG A 133 -0.78 4.22 10.98
N THR A 134 -0.35 3.01 11.30
CA THR A 134 0.31 2.67 12.57
C THR A 134 1.71 2.14 12.32
N VAL A 135 2.53 2.11 13.37
CA VAL A 135 3.88 1.54 13.29
C VAL A 135 3.80 0.02 13.08
N GLU A 136 2.79 -0.65 13.62
CA GLU A 136 2.54 -2.08 13.41
C GLU A 136 2.20 -2.38 11.95
N GLU A 137 1.35 -1.56 11.32
CA GLU A 137 1.04 -1.66 9.88
C GLU A 137 2.32 -1.43 9.05
N TYR A 138 3.15 -0.44 9.41
CA TYR A 138 4.44 -0.21 8.74
C TYR A 138 5.35 -1.44 8.81
N ILE A 139 5.54 -2.01 10.02
CA ILE A 139 6.39 -3.19 10.24
C ILE A 139 5.90 -4.38 9.40
N ALA A 140 4.60 -4.59 9.31
CA ALA A 140 4.02 -5.66 8.49
C ALA A 140 4.31 -5.48 7.00
N GLN A 141 4.44 -4.23 6.53
CA GLN A 141 4.74 -3.89 5.14
C GLN A 141 6.24 -3.87 4.80
N VAL A 142 7.14 -3.88 5.80
CA VAL A 142 8.59 -3.97 5.53
C VAL A 142 8.88 -5.23 4.68
N PRO A 143 9.64 -5.11 3.57
CA PRO A 143 9.98 -6.25 2.71
C PRO A 143 10.57 -7.41 3.50
N ALA A 144 10.20 -8.64 3.16
CA ALA A 144 10.59 -9.83 3.93
C ALA A 144 12.10 -9.97 4.11
N ASN A 145 12.88 -9.62 3.08
CA ASN A 145 14.34 -9.64 3.10
C ASN A 145 14.96 -8.55 3.99
N ALA A 146 14.28 -7.42 4.20
CA ALA A 146 14.74 -6.32 5.04
C ALA A 146 14.22 -6.42 6.48
N ARG A 147 13.22 -7.26 6.74
CA ARG A 147 12.45 -7.28 7.99
C ARG A 147 13.31 -7.60 9.21
N GLU A 148 14.20 -8.58 9.10
CA GLU A 148 15.06 -8.99 10.21
C GLU A 148 16.00 -7.84 10.65
N GLN A 149 16.76 -7.27 9.71
CA GLN A 149 17.63 -6.14 10.00
C GLN A 149 16.85 -4.90 10.45
N PHE A 150 15.67 -4.63 9.86
CA PHE A 150 14.84 -3.52 10.31
C PHE A 150 14.42 -3.69 11.78
N LEU A 151 14.06 -4.90 12.19
CA LEU A 151 13.70 -5.19 13.57
C LEU A 151 14.91 -5.07 14.52
N ALA A 152 16.11 -5.48 14.08
CA ALA A 152 17.35 -5.29 14.83
C ALA A 152 17.67 -3.79 15.02
N LEU A 153 17.65 -3.00 13.94
CA LEU A 153 17.81 -1.55 13.98
C LEU A 153 16.77 -0.90 14.91
N ARG A 154 15.49 -1.28 14.79
CA ARG A 154 14.42 -0.81 15.66
C ARG A 154 14.67 -1.17 17.13
N SER A 155 15.19 -2.35 17.42
CA SER A 155 15.54 -2.77 18.77
C SER A 155 16.65 -1.90 19.34
N LEU A 156 17.69 -1.64 18.56
CA LEU A 156 18.82 -0.78 18.94
C LEU A 156 18.39 0.68 19.20
N VAL A 157 17.58 1.27 18.33
CA VAL A 157 17.07 2.64 18.55
C VAL A 157 16.23 2.71 19.84
N ARG A 158 15.41 1.69 20.11
CA ARG A 158 14.56 1.64 21.31
C ARG A 158 15.33 1.43 22.61
N SER A 159 16.51 0.81 22.57
CA SER A 159 17.34 0.67 23.78
C SER A 159 18.00 2.00 24.16
N ILE A 160 18.25 2.88 23.18
CA ILE A 160 18.90 4.19 23.36
C ILE A 160 17.88 5.29 23.67
N VAL A 161 16.68 5.21 23.08
CA VAL A 161 15.57 6.14 23.34
C VAL A 161 14.46 5.41 24.12
N PRO A 162 14.64 5.16 25.42
CA PRO A 162 13.70 4.39 26.22
C PRO A 162 12.56 5.29 26.73
N ASP A 163 11.66 5.65 25.83
CA ASP A 163 10.26 5.90 26.17
C ASP A 163 9.41 5.78 24.90
N LEU A 164 8.25 5.13 25.00
CA LEU A 164 7.50 4.49 23.89
C LEU A 164 6.90 5.44 22.83
N HIS A 165 7.39 6.67 22.71
CA HIS A 165 6.86 7.68 21.80
C HIS A 165 7.41 7.53 20.39
N HIS A 166 6.96 6.47 19.72
CA HIS A 166 7.11 6.35 18.29
C HIS A 166 5.94 7.05 17.58
N VAL A 167 6.22 7.59 16.40
CA VAL A 167 5.23 8.16 15.49
C VAL A 167 5.43 7.58 14.11
N LEU A 168 4.36 7.54 13.33
CA LEU A 168 4.48 7.33 11.89
C LEU A 168 4.38 8.71 11.22
N SER A 169 5.46 9.14 10.58
CA SER A 169 5.52 10.41 9.87
C SER A 169 6.39 10.27 8.64
N TYR A 170 6.06 11.01 7.58
CA TYR A 170 6.71 10.87 6.26
C TYR A 170 6.66 9.43 5.70
N GLY A 171 5.71 8.60 6.18
CA GLY A 171 5.59 7.19 5.79
C GLY A 171 6.61 6.26 6.42
N ILE A 172 7.36 6.70 7.44
CA ILE A 172 8.39 5.91 8.14
C ILE A 172 8.29 6.08 9.66
N VAL A 173 8.99 5.22 10.42
CA VAL A 173 8.91 5.21 11.89
C VAL A 173 9.83 6.27 12.46
N GLY A 174 9.29 7.19 13.25
CA GLY A 174 10.04 8.20 13.99
C GLY A 174 10.01 7.95 15.49
N TYR A 175 11.05 8.37 16.20
CA TYR A 175 11.21 8.27 17.65
C TYR A 175 11.35 9.65 18.27
N LYS A 176 10.67 9.86 19.40
CA LYS A 176 10.68 11.10 20.16
C LYS A 176 11.20 10.84 21.56
N ALA A 177 12.05 11.73 22.07
CA ALA A 177 12.41 11.76 23.49
C ALA A 177 11.27 12.30 24.38
N ASP A 178 10.39 13.15 23.82
CA ASP A 178 9.22 13.72 24.51
C ASP A 178 8.02 13.70 23.54
N PRO A 179 6.84 13.21 23.94
CA PRO A 179 5.68 13.09 23.06
C PRO A 179 5.24 14.43 22.45
N LYS A 180 5.48 15.54 23.14
CA LYS A 180 5.14 16.91 22.73
C LYS A 180 6.16 17.51 21.76
N LYS A 181 7.35 16.91 21.61
CA LYS A 181 8.40 17.38 20.71
C LYS A 181 8.36 16.66 19.36
N ARG A 182 9.13 17.19 18.41
CA ARG A 182 9.37 16.55 17.11
C ARG A 182 10.17 15.25 17.28
N ALA A 183 10.00 14.32 16.35
CA ALA A 183 10.84 13.13 16.30
C ALA A 183 12.29 13.52 15.97
N LEU A 184 13.23 12.83 16.60
CA LEU A 184 14.66 13.08 16.55
C LEU A 184 15.36 12.10 15.61
N VAL A 185 14.90 10.84 15.62
CA VAL A 185 15.42 9.76 14.78
C VAL A 185 14.27 9.16 14.00
N PHE A 186 14.46 8.95 12.71
CA PHE A 186 13.58 8.14 11.88
C PHE A 186 14.32 6.94 11.35
N ILE A 187 13.61 5.82 11.20
CA ILE A 187 14.11 4.60 10.59
C ILE A 187 13.18 4.11 9.50
N SER A 188 13.75 3.47 8.48
CA SER A 188 13.02 2.83 7.40
C SER A 188 13.55 1.43 7.09
N GLY A 189 12.69 0.55 6.60
CA GLY A 189 13.07 -0.74 6.04
C GLY A 189 12.55 -0.83 4.62
N ILE A 190 13.45 -0.78 3.63
CA ILE A 190 13.09 -0.89 2.22
C ILE A 190 13.84 -2.06 1.59
N LYS A 191 13.54 -2.35 0.32
CA LYS A 191 13.93 -3.61 -0.33
C LYS A 191 15.43 -3.93 -0.23
N ASP A 192 16.31 -2.94 -0.34
CA ASP A 192 17.75 -3.19 -0.47
C ASP A 192 18.58 -2.63 0.70
N HIS A 193 17.96 -1.93 1.66
CA HIS A 193 18.65 -1.39 2.83
C HIS A 193 17.67 -1.04 3.96
N VAL A 194 18.22 -0.86 5.16
CA VAL A 194 17.58 -0.10 6.23
C VAL A 194 18.14 1.31 6.31
N GLY A 195 17.29 2.27 6.65
CA GLY A 195 17.63 3.69 6.66
C GLY A 195 17.58 4.32 8.05
N ILE A 196 18.46 5.28 8.32
CA ILE A 196 18.39 6.20 9.48
C ILE A 196 18.39 7.65 9.00
N TYR A 197 17.59 8.50 9.66
CA TYR A 197 17.48 9.92 9.37
C TYR A 197 17.31 10.75 10.66
N PRO A 198 17.83 11.98 10.70
CA PRO A 198 18.74 12.59 9.73
C PRO A 198 20.18 12.06 9.89
N VAL A 199 21.08 12.48 9.00
CA VAL A 199 22.53 12.36 9.24
C VAL A 199 22.92 13.37 10.34
N PRO A 200 23.65 12.97 11.40
CA PRO A 200 24.13 13.88 12.43
C PRO A 200 24.96 15.06 11.89
N HIS A 201 25.04 16.12 12.70
CA HIS A 201 25.81 17.32 12.35
C HIS A 201 27.29 17.24 12.76
N ASP A 202 27.65 16.34 13.68
CA ASP A 202 29.03 16.15 14.13
C ASP A 202 29.98 15.75 12.98
N ASP A 203 31.05 16.52 12.79
CA ASP A 203 31.94 16.39 11.63
C ASP A 203 32.79 15.11 11.66
N GLU A 204 33.23 14.66 12.84
CA GLU A 204 34.04 13.44 12.95
C GLU A 204 33.19 12.19 12.71
N LEU A 205 32.00 12.13 13.33
CA LEU A 205 31.03 11.07 13.10
C LEU A 205 30.58 11.04 11.63
N ARG A 206 30.42 12.20 10.98
CA ARG A 206 30.09 12.26 9.54
C ARG A 206 31.19 11.66 8.66
N LYS A 207 32.47 11.75 9.04
CA LYS A 207 33.56 11.07 8.31
C LYS A 207 33.44 9.56 8.45
N GLU A 208 33.16 9.07 9.66
CA GLU A 208 32.91 7.63 9.89
C GLU A 208 31.69 7.14 9.08
N LEU A 209 30.65 7.97 8.96
CA LEU A 209 29.41 7.65 8.25
C LEU A 209 29.50 7.81 6.72
N ALA A 210 30.59 8.36 6.18
CA ALA A 210 30.71 8.66 4.75
C ALA A 210 30.34 7.49 3.82
N PRO A 211 30.69 6.22 4.12
CA PRO A 211 30.28 5.07 3.29
C PRO A 211 28.76 4.86 3.22
N HIS A 212 28.03 5.28 4.26
CA HIS A 212 26.60 5.05 4.44
C HIS A 212 25.74 6.26 4.02
N ILE A 213 26.32 7.44 3.85
CA ILE A 213 25.56 8.64 3.46
C ILE A 213 25.02 8.48 2.03
N ARG A 214 23.72 8.76 1.87
CA ARG A 214 23.02 8.81 0.59
C ARG A 214 22.16 10.07 0.51
N GLY A 215 22.50 10.93 -0.44
CA GLY A 215 21.87 12.24 -0.60
C GLY A 215 22.15 13.18 0.58
N LYS A 216 21.22 14.09 0.86
CA LYS A 216 21.43 15.21 1.81
C LYS A 216 21.18 14.87 3.28
N GLY A 217 20.61 13.72 3.60
CA GLY A 217 20.17 13.44 4.97
C GLY A 217 19.78 12.01 5.28
N SER A 218 20.26 11.03 4.51
CA SER A 218 19.96 9.60 4.72
C SER A 218 21.23 8.83 4.98
N LEU A 219 21.17 7.90 5.94
CA LEU A 219 22.15 6.83 6.12
C LEU A 219 21.53 5.52 5.64
N TRP A 220 22.17 4.83 4.70
CA TRP A 220 21.73 3.53 4.20
C TRP A 220 22.69 2.44 4.68
N PHE A 221 22.13 1.38 5.26
CA PHE A 221 22.84 0.18 5.66
C PHE A 221 22.32 -0.98 4.81
N GLU A 222 23.18 -1.53 3.97
CA GLU A 222 22.86 -2.59 3.00
C GLU A 222 22.53 -3.91 3.71
N LEU A 223 21.68 -4.74 3.09
CA LEU A 223 21.14 -5.94 3.73
C LEU A 223 22.09 -7.16 3.69
N ASP A 224 23.26 -7.03 3.06
CA ASP A 224 24.22 -8.10 2.80
C ASP A 224 25.28 -8.26 3.90
N GLY A 225 25.32 -7.35 4.88
CA GLY A 225 26.22 -7.37 6.03
C GLY A 225 25.51 -7.27 7.38
N GLU A 226 26.26 -7.45 8.46
CA GLU A 226 25.77 -7.16 9.80
C GLU A 226 25.60 -5.64 9.99
N LEU A 227 24.61 -5.25 10.80
CA LEU A 227 24.45 -3.84 11.14
C LEU A 227 25.67 -3.37 11.96
N PRO A 228 26.28 -2.21 11.63
CA PRO A 228 27.37 -1.65 12.43
C PRO A 228 26.79 -1.03 13.70
N GLU A 229 26.43 -1.86 14.68
CA GLU A 229 25.67 -1.48 15.87
C GLU A 229 26.35 -0.36 16.67
N ASP A 230 27.67 -0.39 16.82
CA ASP A 230 28.44 0.65 17.51
C ASP A 230 28.32 2.01 16.81
N LEU A 231 28.41 2.03 15.48
CA LEU A 231 28.30 3.25 14.69
C LEU A 231 26.87 3.80 14.73
N ILE A 232 25.87 2.93 14.61
CA ILE A 232 24.46 3.29 14.73
C ILE A 232 24.17 3.84 16.14
N THR A 233 24.79 3.27 17.17
CA THR A 233 24.62 3.74 18.56
C THR A 233 25.12 5.17 18.71
N LYS A 234 26.31 5.49 18.19
CA LYS A 234 26.84 6.87 18.16
C LYS A 234 25.87 7.81 17.43
N VAL A 235 25.31 7.38 16.29
CA VAL A 235 24.34 8.18 15.52
C VAL A 235 23.10 8.49 16.35
N VAL A 236 22.49 7.49 16.97
CA VAL A 236 21.24 7.68 17.71
C VAL A 236 21.48 8.56 18.93
N GLN A 237 22.58 8.34 19.66
CA GLN A 237 22.96 9.17 20.82
C GLN A 237 23.19 10.63 20.44
N GLU A 238 23.84 10.92 19.31
CA GLU A 238 24.07 12.29 18.85
C GLU A 238 22.77 13.00 18.41
N LEU A 239 21.77 12.22 17.95
CA LEU A 239 20.48 12.77 17.52
C LEU A 239 19.50 13.03 18.68
N THR A 240 19.70 12.40 19.84
CA THR A 240 18.73 12.38 20.95
C THR A 240 19.21 13.12 22.19
#